data_AF-A0A2K3JM45-F1
#
_entry.id   AF-A0A2K3JM45-F1
#
_cell.length_a   1.000
_cell.length_b   1.000
_cell.length_c   1.000
_cell.angle_alpha   90.00
_cell.angle_beta   90.00
_cell.angle_gamma   90.00
#
_symmetry.space_group_name_H-M   'P 1'
#
loop_
_entity.id
_entity.type
_entity.pdbx_description
1 polymer ?
#
loop_
_entity_poly.entity_id
_entity_poly.type
_entity_poly.pdbx_seq_one_letter_code
_entity_poly.pdbx_strand_id
1 'polypeptide(L)' 'MEALDTGDLQLKEAYQFKHQQYQDLLWAKIIWSPDIPPSKSLLAWRLMHEKVLTDENLKLR' A
#
# COMPACT_ATOMS: atom_id res chain seq x y z
N MET A 1 22.15 31.16 -3.20
CA MET A 1 21.80 30.18 -4.23
C MET A 1 20.29 30.13 -4.23
N GLU A 2 19.68 31.04 -4.97
CA GLU A 2 18.22 31.22 -5.01
C GLU A 2 17.63 30.03 -5.77
N ALA A 3 16.66 29.35 -5.16
CA ALA A 3 15.89 28.31 -5.83
C ALA A 3 15.05 29.01 -6.91
N LEU A 4 15.38 28.74 -8.17
CA LEU A 4 14.59 29.17 -9.31
C LEU A 4 13.28 28.38 -9.28
N ASP A 5 12.25 28.95 -8.65
CA ASP A 5 10.86 28.44 -8.64
C ASP A 5 10.24 28.58 -10.04
N THR A 6 10.80 27.84 -10.99
CA THR A 6 10.19 27.68 -12.31
C THR A 6 9.14 26.62 -12.08
N GLY A 7 7.86 27.00 -12.06
CA GLY A 7 6.71 26.11 -11.86
C GLY A 7 6.53 25.01 -12.93
N ASP A 8 7.56 24.74 -13.71
CA ASP A 8 7.66 23.68 -14.69
C ASP A 8 8.23 22.42 -14.04
N LEU A 9 7.34 21.59 -13.48
CA LEU A 9 7.69 20.25 -13.04
C LEU A 9 7.90 19.36 -14.27
N GLN A 10 9.15 18.97 -14.56
CA GLN A 10 9.40 18.08 -15.68
C GLN A 10 8.78 16.70 -15.42
N LEU A 11 8.29 16.04 -16.48
CA LEU A 11 7.69 14.70 -16.37
C LEU A 11 8.60 13.70 -15.65
N LYS A 12 9.92 13.82 -15.86
CA LYS A 12 10.95 13.01 -15.19
C LYS A 12 10.98 13.26 -13.68
N GLU A 13 10.85 14.50 -13.24
CA GLU A 13 10.87 14.89 -11.82
C GLU A 13 9.56 14.48 -11.14
N ALA A 14 8.43 14.68 -11.80
CA ALA A 14 7.13 14.16 -11.35
C ALA A 14 7.14 12.64 -11.19
N TYR A 15 7.73 11.94 -12.17
CA TYR A 15 7.90 10.49 -12.14
C TYR A 15 8.79 10.06 -10.98
N GLN A 16 9.96 10.68 -10.81
CA GLN A 16 10.88 10.35 -9.72
C GLN A 16 10.27 10.62 -8.33
N PHE A 17 9.54 11.72 -8.17
CA PHE A 17 8.82 12.05 -6.95
C PHE A 17 7.74 11.01 -6.61
N LYS A 18 6.96 10.57 -7.61
CA LYS A 18 5.97 9.50 -7.43
C LYS A 18 6.62 8.13 -7.21
N HIS A 19 7.73 7.85 -7.89
CA HIS A 19 8.41 6.56 -7.83
C HIS A 19 9.06 6.30 -6.48
N GLN A 20 9.54 7.33 -5.78
CA GLN A 20 10.05 7.20 -4.42
C GLN A 20 8.99 6.73 -3.39
N GLN A 21 7.70 6.76 -3.73
CA GLN A 21 6.62 6.35 -2.83
C GLN A 21 6.24 4.88 -2.92
N TYR A 22 6.82 4.09 -3.82
CA TYR A 22 6.59 2.64 -3.81
C TYR A 22 7.41 2.03 -2.67
N GLN A 23 6.85 2.09 -1.45
CA GLN A 23 7.33 1.23 -0.38
C GLN A 23 7.20 -0.21 -0.88
N ASP A 24 8.28 -0.99 -0.75
CA ASP A 24 8.23 -2.42 -0.96
C ASP A 24 7.34 -3.03 0.14
N LEU A 25 6.04 -3.06 -0.11
CA LEU A 25 5.05 -3.60 0.81
C LEU A 25 5.18 -5.13 0.77
N LEU A 26 6.07 -5.67 1.61
CA LEU A 26 6.29 -7.10 1.75
C LEU A 26 4.98 -7.86 2.00
N TRP A 27 4.06 -7.25 2.75
CA TRP A 27 2.72 -7.80 2.97
C TRP A 27 1.94 -7.94 1.65
N ALA A 28 2.07 -7.01 0.71
CA ALA A 28 1.36 -7.06 -0.56
C ALA A 28 1.89 -8.21 -1.42
N LYS A 29 3.21 -8.43 -1.44
CA LYS A 29 3.83 -9.57 -2.15
C LYS A 29 3.30 -10.91 -1.62
N ILE A 30 3.07 -11.01 -0.31
CA ILE A 30 2.51 -12.22 0.32
C ILE A 30 1.03 -12.42 -0.05
N ILE A 31 0.22 -11.36 -0.03
CA ILE A 31 -1.23 -11.44 -0.31
C ILE A 31 -1.55 -11.75 -1.77
N TRP A 32 -0.78 -11.14 -2.66
CA TRP A 32 -0.95 -11.26 -4.11
C TRP A 32 -0.06 -12.36 -4.71
N SER A 33 0.45 -13.28 -3.87
CA SER A 33 1.17 -14.47 -4.31
C SER A 33 0.22 -15.43 -5.04
N PRO A 34 0.68 -16.16 -6.09
CA PRO A 34 -0.09 -17.24 -6.70
C PRO A 34 -0.51 -18.36 -5.72
N ASP A 35 0.15 -18.47 -4.57
CA ASP A 35 -0.22 -19.43 -3.52
C ASP A 35 -1.56 -19.11 -2.86
N ILE A 36 -1.98 -17.83 -2.91
CA ILE A 36 -3.27 -17.38 -2.38
C ILE A 36 -4.22 -17.17 -3.56
N PRO A 37 -5.33 -17.92 -3.66
CA PRO A 37 -6.33 -17.68 -4.67
C PRO A 37 -6.84 -16.24 -4.62
N PRO A 38 -7.05 -15.55 -5.76
CA PRO A 38 -7.47 -14.14 -5.77
C PRO A 38 -8.74 -13.86 -4.97
N SER A 39 -9.67 -14.82 -4.89
CA SER A 39 -10.89 -14.71 -4.08
C SER A 39 -10.64 -14.66 -2.57
N LYS A 40 -9.48 -15.14 -2.11
CA LYS A 40 -9.06 -15.20 -0.69
C LYS A 40 -8.04 -14.12 -0.32
N SER A 41 -7.44 -13.44 -1.28
CA SER A 41 -6.45 -12.37 -1.02
C SER A 41 -7.01 -11.25 -0.13
N LEU A 42 -8.28 -10.88 -0.30
CA LEU A 42 -8.92 -9.88 0.57
C LEU A 42 -9.08 -10.37 2.02
N LEU A 43 -9.36 -11.66 2.23
CA LEU A 43 -9.43 -12.24 3.57
C LEU A 43 -8.04 -12.31 4.21
N ALA A 44 -7.01 -12.72 3.44
CA ALA A 44 -5.62 -12.72 3.89
C ALA A 44 -5.15 -11.31 4.28
N TRP A 45 -5.56 -10.27 3.54
CA TRP A 45 -5.33 -8.88 3.91
C TRP A 45 -5.97 -8.51 5.24
N ARG A 46 -7.24 -8.88 5.43
CA ARG A 46 -7.94 -8.61 6.70
C ARG A 46 -7.26 -9.32 7.87
N LEU A 47 -6.80 -10.55 7.67
CA LEU A 47 -6.10 -11.34 8.69
C LEU A 47 -4.76 -10.68 9.07
N MET A 48 -3.93 -10.31 8.09
CA MET A 48 -2.63 -9.70 8.37
C MET A 48 -2.72 -8.32 9.00
N HIS A 49 -3.78 -7.55 8.74
CA HIS A 49 -4.01 -6.26 9.36
C HIS A 49 -4.88 -6.32 10.63
N GLU A 50 -5.20 -7.52 11.13
CA GLU A 50 -6.09 -7.74 12.28
C GLU A 50 -7.47 -7.06 12.13
N LYS A 51 -7.86 -6.80 10.87
CA LYS A 51 -9.16 -6.23 10.47
C LYS A 51 -10.22 -7.31 10.28
N VAL A 52 -9.97 -8.52 10.75
CA VAL A 52 -11.00 -9.55 10.82
C VAL A 52 -11.90 -9.21 11.99
N LEU A 53 -13.19 -9.05 11.68
CA LEU A 53 -14.26 -8.96 12.67
C LEU A 53 -14.43 -10.34 13.30
N THR A 54 -13.51 -10.70 14.18
CA THR A 54 -13.67 -11.81 15.11
C THR A 54 -14.58 -11.35 16.25
N ASP A 55 -15.26 -12.26 16.95
CA ASP A 55 -16.17 -11.95 18.07
C ASP A 55 -15.56 -11.03 19.14
N GLU A 56 -14.23 -10.99 19.27
CA GLU A 56 -13.53 -10.08 20.19
C GLU A 56 -13.65 -8.59 19.80
N ASN A 57 -13.80 -8.25 18.51
CA ASN A 57 -14.03 -6.87 18.04
C ASN A 57 -15.49 -6.41 18.18
N LEU A 58 -16.44 -7.35 18.33
CA LEU A 58 -17.85 -7.05 18.57
C LEU A 58 -18.12 -6.58 20.01
N LYS A 59 -17.31 -7.03 20.98
CA LYS A 59 -17.44 -6.67 22.41
C LYS A 59 -16.91 -5.27 22.76
N LEU A 60 -16.23 -4.60 21.83
CA LEU A 60 -15.61 -3.28 22.03
C LEU A 60 -16.46 -2.11 21.48
N ARG A 61 -17.68 -2.39 20.99
CA ARG A 61 -18.62 -1.36 20.50
C ARG A 61 -19.67 -0.99 21.54
#